data_AF-A0A7D9MKE0-F1
#
_entry.id   AF-A0A7D9MKE0-F1
#
_cell.length_a   1.000
_cell.length_b   1.000
_cell.length_c   1.000
_cell.angle_alpha   90.00
_cell.angle_beta   90.00
_cell.angle_gamma   90.00
#
_symmetry.space_group_name_H-M   'P 1'
#
loop_
_entity.id
_entity.type
_entity.pdbx_description
1 polymer ?
#
loop_
_entity_poly.entity_id
_entity_poly.type
_entity_poly.pdbx_seq_one_letter_code
_entity_poly.pdbx_strand_id
1 'polypeptide(L)'
;PAGEDFEVKQLYSTNWQVVNCSTPANYFHVIRRQCKMDFRKPLIIFTPKSLLRLPAAKSALEDMSEGTSFRRCILEDGAASKNPEGVKKLILCTGKVYYDLIKARDEKKLDSDIAITRVEQLCPFPFDYIKEETEKYRNAEITWTQEEPKNMGYWSYVKPRIETATGHAKKVWYAGRPPAAAVATG
;
A
#
# COMPACT_ATOMS: atom_id res chain seq x y z
N PRO A 1 3.25 -17.43 -12.85
CA PRO A 1 3.34 -17.87 -11.44
C PRO A 1 4.41 -17.05 -10.70
N ALA A 2 4.12 -16.56 -9.50
CA ALA A 2 5.13 -15.97 -8.63
C ALA A 2 6.05 -17.12 -8.16
N GLY A 3 7.18 -17.31 -8.83
CA GLY A 3 8.25 -18.20 -8.38
C GLY A 3 9.15 -17.49 -7.36
N GLU A 4 10.09 -18.21 -6.75
CA GLU A 4 11.02 -17.69 -5.72
C GLU A 4 11.77 -16.41 -6.16
N ASP A 5 12.02 -16.23 -7.46
CA ASP A 5 12.73 -15.05 -8.00
C ASP A 5 11.82 -13.92 -8.52
N PHE A 6 10.50 -14.00 -8.33
CA PHE A 6 9.57 -13.07 -8.99
C PHE A 6 9.85 -11.60 -8.64
N GLU A 7 10.06 -11.29 -7.36
CA GLU A 7 10.37 -9.94 -6.91
C GLU A 7 11.70 -9.44 -7.50
N VAL A 8 12.75 -10.29 -7.45
CA VAL A 8 14.07 -9.94 -7.97
C VAL A 8 14.00 -9.64 -9.46
N LYS A 9 13.32 -10.48 -10.24
CA LYS A 9 13.11 -10.28 -11.69
C LYS A 9 12.37 -8.97 -11.98
N GLN A 10 11.33 -8.65 -11.20
CA GLN A 10 10.63 -7.37 -11.33
C GLN A 10 11.58 -6.18 -11.11
N LEU A 11 12.41 -6.23 -10.06
CA LEU A 11 13.36 -5.17 -9.76
C LEU A 11 14.43 -5.01 -10.85
N TYR A 12 14.93 -6.10 -11.44
CA TYR A 12 15.85 -6.04 -12.58
C TYR A 12 15.21 -5.37 -13.81
N SER A 13 13.98 -5.78 -14.14
CA SER A 13 13.25 -5.28 -15.33
C SER A 13 12.76 -3.83 -15.21
N THR A 14 12.70 -3.29 -13.99
CA THR A 14 12.20 -1.94 -13.74
C THR A 14 13.37 -0.96 -13.61
N ASN A 15 13.18 0.28 -14.08
CA ASN A 15 14.21 1.32 -14.00
C ASN A 15 14.35 1.87 -12.57
N TRP A 16 13.24 2.23 -11.90
CA TRP A 16 13.23 2.83 -10.56
C TRP A 16 12.34 2.06 -9.58
N GLN A 17 12.76 2.07 -8.32
CA GLN A 17 11.93 1.68 -7.20
C GLN A 17 11.26 2.92 -6.61
N VAL A 18 9.95 2.87 -6.38
CA VAL A 18 9.18 3.96 -5.78
C VAL A 18 8.38 3.41 -4.60
N VAL A 19 8.63 3.93 -3.41
CA VAL A 19 8.04 3.46 -2.16
C VAL A 19 7.51 4.62 -1.31
N ASN A 20 6.50 4.34 -0.50
CA ASN A 20 5.95 5.25 0.51
C ASN A 20 5.68 4.45 1.78
N CYS A 21 6.66 4.44 2.68
CA CYS A 21 6.66 3.57 3.85
C CYS A 21 5.75 4.13 4.95
N SER A 22 4.81 3.35 5.44
CA SER A 22 3.91 3.74 6.53
C SER A 22 4.42 3.34 7.92
N THR A 23 5.41 2.46 8.04
CA THR A 23 5.98 2.02 9.32
C THR A 23 7.50 2.18 9.39
N PRO A 24 8.07 2.43 10.59
CA PRO A 24 9.52 2.46 10.77
C PRO A 24 10.23 1.17 10.34
N ALA A 25 9.68 -0.01 10.63
CA ALA A 25 10.26 -1.29 10.21
C ALA A 25 10.37 -1.41 8.70
N ASN A 26 9.34 -1.02 7.95
CA ASN A 26 9.38 -1.10 6.49
C ASN A 26 10.41 -0.11 5.90
N TYR A 27 10.55 1.08 6.50
CA TYR A 27 11.60 2.03 6.14
C TYR A 27 13.01 1.48 6.44
N PHE A 28 13.22 0.85 7.60
CA PHE A 28 14.47 0.15 7.92
C PHE A 28 14.81 -0.92 6.87
N HIS A 29 13.84 -1.75 6.51
CA HIS A 29 14.04 -2.83 5.56
C HIS A 29 14.30 -2.35 4.13
N VAL A 30 13.62 -1.30 3.66
CA VAL A 30 13.83 -0.81 2.29
C VAL A 30 15.23 -0.23 2.09
N ILE A 31 15.77 0.47 3.10
CA ILE A 31 17.15 0.98 3.06
C ILE A 31 18.14 -0.18 3.04
N ARG A 32 17.95 -1.19 3.90
CA ARG A 32 18.80 -2.38 3.90
C ARG A 32 18.74 -3.13 2.59
N ARG A 33 17.55 -3.29 2.01
CA ARG A 33 17.35 -3.89 0.69
C ARG A 33 18.17 -3.13 -0.36
N GLN A 34 18.13 -1.80 -0.35
CA GLN A 34 18.93 -0.98 -1.28
C GLN A 34 20.43 -1.24 -1.20
N CYS A 35 20.97 -1.46 0.00
CA CYS A 35 22.38 -1.77 0.21
C CYS A 35 22.73 -3.22 -0.13
N LYS A 36 21.83 -4.17 0.18
CA LYS A 36 22.06 -5.61 0.07
C LYS A 36 21.80 -6.20 -1.32
N MET A 37 21.08 -5.52 -2.21
CA MET A 37 20.88 -6.02 -3.57
C MET A 37 22.22 -6.20 -4.29
N ASP A 38 22.31 -7.18 -5.19
CA ASP A 38 23.51 -7.42 -6.02
C ASP A 38 23.63 -6.46 -7.22
N PHE A 39 22.65 -5.57 -7.38
CA PHE A 39 22.60 -4.56 -8.42
C PHE A 39 22.14 -3.22 -7.85
N ARG A 40 22.23 -2.15 -8.65
CA ARG A 40 21.86 -0.79 -8.24
C ARG A 40 20.77 -0.24 -9.14
N LYS A 41 19.65 0.14 -8.54
CA LYS A 41 18.57 0.92 -9.16
C LYS A 41 18.23 2.08 -8.24
N PRO A 42 17.87 3.26 -8.77
CA PRO A 42 17.38 4.36 -7.94
C PRO A 42 16.19 3.94 -7.07
N LEU A 43 16.21 4.38 -5.81
CA LEU A 43 15.13 4.22 -4.85
C LEU A 43 14.57 5.60 -4.49
N ILE A 44 13.33 5.84 -4.91
CA ILE A 44 12.58 7.04 -4.58
C ILE A 44 11.69 6.73 -3.37
N ILE A 45 11.93 7.44 -2.27
CA ILE A 45 11.16 7.28 -1.02
C ILE A 45 10.39 8.57 -0.74
N PHE A 46 9.07 8.45 -0.64
CA PHE A 46 8.24 9.53 -0.10
C PHE A 46 8.33 9.51 1.43
N THR A 47 9.24 10.30 1.99
CA THR A 47 9.47 10.33 3.44
C THR A 47 8.36 11.09 4.16
N PRO A 48 7.70 10.49 5.18
CA PRO A 48 6.61 11.15 5.88
C PRO A 48 7.13 12.24 6.83
N LYS A 49 6.36 13.33 6.99
CA LYS A 49 6.62 14.38 7.99
C LYS A 49 5.91 14.12 9.31
N SER A 50 4.59 13.90 9.25
CA SER A 50 3.76 13.71 10.45
C SER A 50 4.01 12.38 11.17
N LEU A 51 4.34 11.32 10.41
CA LEU A 51 4.55 9.98 11.00
C LEU A 51 5.77 9.92 11.92
N LEU A 52 6.70 10.86 11.82
CA LEU A 52 7.88 10.91 12.69
C LEU A 52 7.55 11.02 14.18
N ARG A 53 6.35 11.52 14.52
CA ARG A 53 5.91 11.72 15.91
C ARG A 53 4.56 11.09 16.21
N LEU A 54 3.94 10.41 15.25
CA LEU A 54 2.63 9.82 15.43
C LEU A 54 2.75 8.59 16.35
N PRO A 55 2.07 8.55 17.52
CA PRO A 55 2.22 7.42 18.45
C PRO A 55 1.83 6.06 17.87
N ALA A 56 0.89 6.04 16.92
CA ALA A 56 0.46 4.83 16.21
C ALA A 56 1.47 4.35 15.16
N ALA A 57 2.40 5.20 14.70
CA ALA A 57 3.40 4.87 13.70
C ALA A 57 4.70 4.37 14.35
N LYS A 58 4.60 3.31 15.15
CA LYS A 58 5.73 2.65 15.81
C LYS A 58 5.89 1.22 15.27
N SER A 59 7.11 0.70 15.37
CA SER A 59 7.41 -0.70 15.11
C SER A 59 8.15 -1.28 16.30
N ALA A 60 7.94 -2.56 16.56
CA ALA A 60 8.68 -3.28 17.57
C ALA A 60 10.09 -3.61 17.02
N LEU A 61 11.05 -3.96 17.89
CA LEU A 61 12.40 -4.32 17.42
C LEU A 61 12.38 -5.68 16.70
N GLU A 62 11.44 -6.53 17.08
CA GLU A 62 11.17 -7.84 16.50
C GLU A 62 10.76 -7.70 15.02
N ASP A 63 10.10 -6.60 14.64
CA ASP A 63 9.77 -6.31 13.24
C ASP A 63 11.01 -6.00 12.38
N MET A 64 12.18 -5.85 13.01
CA MET A 64 13.49 -5.59 12.39
C MET A 64 14.50 -6.71 12.64
N SER A 65 14.09 -7.80 13.30
CA SER A 65 14.97 -8.92 13.63
C SER A 65 15.24 -9.84 12.43
N GLU A 66 16.06 -10.85 12.65
CA GLU A 66 16.30 -11.90 11.65
C GLU A 66 14.98 -12.57 11.22
N GLY A 67 14.89 -12.95 9.94
CA GLY A 67 13.69 -13.50 9.32
C GLY A 67 12.67 -12.47 8.84
N THR A 68 12.84 -11.18 9.17
CA THR A 68 11.98 -10.10 8.67
C THR A 68 12.54 -9.43 7.42
N SER A 69 11.66 -8.85 6.60
CA SER A 69 12.01 -8.24 5.32
C SER A 69 11.06 -7.10 4.95
N PHE A 70 11.41 -6.38 3.88
CA PHE A 70 10.56 -5.32 3.34
C PHE A 70 9.24 -5.90 2.83
N ARG A 71 8.13 -5.34 3.30
CA ARG A 71 6.78 -5.74 2.89
C ARG A 71 6.31 -4.79 1.78
N ARG A 72 6.19 -5.31 0.55
CA ARG A 72 5.70 -4.55 -0.63
C ARG A 72 4.26 -4.07 -0.44
N CYS A 73 3.45 -4.90 0.22
CA CYS A 73 2.14 -4.55 0.75
C CYS A 73 2.05 -4.95 2.22
N ILE A 74 1.32 -4.18 3.03
CA ILE A 74 0.91 -4.60 4.36
C ILE A 74 -0.60 -4.82 4.32
N LEU A 75 -0.99 -6.09 4.34
CA LEU A 75 -2.39 -6.56 4.21
C LEU A 75 -3.18 -6.36 5.51
N GLU A 76 -4.50 -6.34 5.40
CA GLU A 76 -5.40 -6.33 6.56
C GLU A 76 -5.33 -7.66 7.34
N ASP A 77 -5.09 -7.55 8.64
CA ASP A 77 -4.96 -8.67 9.59
C ASP A 77 -5.90 -8.54 10.81
N GLY A 78 -6.81 -7.56 10.82
CA GLY A 78 -7.77 -7.30 11.89
C GLY A 78 -9.11 -8.05 11.77
N ALA A 79 -10.19 -7.44 12.26
CA ALA A 79 -11.51 -8.08 12.29
C ALA A 79 -12.02 -8.44 10.88
N ALA A 80 -11.85 -7.55 9.90
CA ALA A 80 -12.21 -7.79 8.51
C ALA A 80 -11.53 -9.03 7.89
N SER A 81 -10.31 -9.40 8.29
CA SER A 81 -9.65 -10.59 7.75
C SER A 81 -10.19 -11.91 8.31
N LYS A 82 -10.95 -11.87 9.42
CA LYS A 82 -11.57 -13.07 10.02
C LYS A 82 -12.83 -13.52 9.28
N ASN A 83 -13.53 -12.60 8.61
CA ASN A 83 -14.66 -12.92 7.76
C ASN A 83 -14.57 -12.16 6.42
N PRO A 84 -13.68 -12.56 5.51
CA PRO A 84 -13.47 -11.85 4.24
C PRO A 84 -14.72 -11.74 3.35
N GLU A 85 -15.64 -12.70 3.45
CA GLU A 85 -16.88 -12.70 2.65
C GLU A 85 -17.86 -11.61 3.09
N GLY A 86 -17.82 -11.21 4.36
CA GLY A 86 -18.65 -10.15 4.94
C GLY A 86 -18.11 -8.74 4.70
N VAL A 87 -16.87 -8.61 4.19
CA VAL A 87 -16.26 -7.31 3.91
C VAL A 87 -16.95 -6.66 2.72
N LYS A 88 -17.43 -5.43 2.93
CA LYS A 88 -18.15 -4.64 1.92
C LYS A 88 -17.21 -3.77 1.10
N LYS A 89 -16.08 -3.35 1.67
CA LYS A 89 -15.13 -2.46 1.01
C LYS A 89 -13.69 -2.83 1.33
N LEU A 90 -12.88 -2.93 0.28
CA LEU A 90 -11.43 -3.04 0.34
C LEU A 90 -10.84 -1.69 -0.03
N ILE A 91 -10.26 -1.01 0.96
CA ILE A 91 -9.55 0.25 0.75
C ILE A 91 -8.07 -0.06 0.52
N LEU A 92 -7.56 0.36 -0.63
CA LEU A 92 -6.14 0.38 -0.94
C LEU A 92 -5.62 1.81 -0.75
N CYS A 93 -4.53 1.97 -0.02
CA CYS A 93 -3.92 3.28 0.19
C CYS A 93 -2.40 3.17 0.33
N THR A 94 -1.71 4.31 0.40
CA THR A 94 -0.26 4.35 0.61
C THR A 94 0.13 5.48 1.55
N GLY A 95 1.20 5.29 2.33
CA GLY A 95 1.71 6.31 3.24
C GLY A 95 0.76 6.68 4.39
N LYS A 96 0.82 7.95 4.81
CA LYS A 96 0.24 8.40 6.08
C LYS A 96 -1.29 8.36 6.15
N VAL A 97 -1.98 8.44 5.02
CA VAL A 97 -3.46 8.45 4.96
C VAL A 97 -4.06 7.20 5.60
N TYR A 98 -3.30 6.09 5.65
CA TYR A 98 -3.68 4.88 6.38
C TYR A 98 -4.11 5.18 7.84
N TYR A 99 -3.33 6.00 8.55
CA TYR A 99 -3.61 6.28 9.96
C TYR A 99 -4.89 7.10 10.16
N ASP A 100 -5.20 7.98 9.22
CA ASP A 100 -6.46 8.72 9.22
C ASP A 100 -7.65 7.79 8.92
N LEU A 101 -7.45 6.82 8.02
CA LEU A 101 -8.46 5.83 7.65
C LEU A 101 -8.78 4.84 8.76
N ILE A 102 -7.78 4.29 9.46
CA ILE A 102 -8.03 3.38 10.58
C ILE A 102 -8.78 4.11 11.70
N LYS A 103 -8.39 5.35 12.01
CA LYS A 103 -9.04 6.15 13.05
C LYS A 103 -10.52 6.38 12.71
N ALA A 104 -10.81 6.80 11.47
CA ALA A 104 -12.17 7.02 11.01
C ALA A 104 -13.01 5.72 10.93
N ARG A 105 -12.37 4.58 10.62
CA ARG A 105 -13.01 3.26 10.62
C ARG A 105 -13.42 2.85 12.03
N ASP A 106 -12.51 3.00 12.98
CA ASP A 106 -12.71 2.59 14.38
C ASP A 106 -13.75 3.46 15.08
N GLU A 107 -13.73 4.80 14.86
CA GLU A 107 -14.75 5.73 15.35
C GLU A 107 -16.16 5.36 14.87
N LYS A 108 -16.26 4.79 13.66
CA LYS A 108 -17.53 4.35 13.06
C LYS A 108 -17.87 2.88 13.32
N LYS A 109 -17.00 2.14 14.01
CA LYS A 109 -17.14 0.70 14.29
C LYS A 109 -17.35 -0.14 13.02
N LEU A 110 -16.53 0.13 11.99
CA LEU A 110 -16.59 -0.52 10.67
C LEU A 110 -15.41 -1.48 10.45
N ASP A 111 -14.76 -1.93 11.51
CA ASP A 111 -13.58 -2.80 11.50
C ASP A 111 -13.84 -4.17 10.88
N SER A 112 -15.08 -4.67 10.92
CA SER A 112 -15.49 -5.92 10.27
C SER A 112 -15.96 -5.72 8.83
N ASP A 113 -16.47 -4.53 8.48
CA ASP A 113 -17.03 -4.24 7.15
C ASP A 113 -15.99 -3.72 6.15
N ILE A 114 -14.88 -3.14 6.63
CA ILE A 114 -13.88 -2.45 5.82
C ILE A 114 -12.48 -3.00 6.09
N ALA A 115 -11.90 -3.64 5.07
CA ALA A 115 -10.49 -4.01 5.05
C ALA A 115 -9.66 -2.83 4.51
N ILE A 116 -8.50 -2.56 5.12
CA ILE A 116 -7.59 -1.51 4.67
C ILE A 116 -6.21 -2.11 4.42
N THR A 117 -5.75 -2.07 3.17
CA THR A 117 -4.47 -2.62 2.73
C THR A 117 -3.54 -1.52 2.23
N ARG A 118 -2.31 -1.55 2.73
CA ARG A 118 -1.28 -0.54 2.43
C ARG A 118 -0.39 -1.04 1.30
N VAL A 119 -0.29 -0.24 0.24
CA VAL A 119 0.64 -0.45 -0.86
C VAL A 119 1.90 0.37 -0.58
N GLU A 120 2.92 -0.30 -0.04
CA GLU A 120 4.15 0.35 0.41
C GLU A 120 5.14 0.54 -0.74
N GLN A 121 5.13 -0.38 -1.71
CA GLN A 121 5.86 -0.29 -2.96
C GLN A 121 4.90 0.00 -4.11
N LEU A 122 5.06 1.16 -4.74
CA LEU A 122 4.26 1.57 -5.90
C LEU A 122 4.90 1.07 -7.20
N CYS A 123 6.22 1.12 -7.29
CA CYS A 123 6.99 0.66 -8.45
C CYS A 123 8.20 -0.16 -7.99
N PRO A 124 8.43 -1.37 -8.54
CA PRO A 124 7.51 -2.17 -9.34
C PRO A 124 6.18 -2.43 -8.61
N PHE A 125 5.06 -2.41 -9.34
CA PHE A 125 3.74 -2.57 -8.75
C PHE A 125 3.51 -4.02 -8.28
N PRO A 126 2.99 -4.25 -7.06
CA PRO A 126 2.87 -5.57 -6.45
C PRO A 126 1.61 -6.31 -6.92
N PHE A 127 1.56 -6.67 -8.21
CA PHE A 127 0.41 -7.33 -8.84
C PHE A 127 -0.02 -8.62 -8.14
N ASP A 128 0.96 -9.39 -7.65
CA ASP A 128 0.76 -10.62 -6.90
C ASP A 128 -0.06 -10.40 -5.63
N TYR A 129 0.37 -9.44 -4.79
CA TYR A 129 -0.35 -9.11 -3.56
C TYR A 129 -1.70 -8.46 -3.81
N ILE A 130 -1.79 -7.56 -4.80
CA ILE A 130 -3.06 -6.91 -5.11
C ILE A 130 -4.07 -7.95 -5.62
N LYS A 131 -3.65 -8.86 -6.50
CA LYS A 131 -4.51 -9.93 -6.99
C LYS A 131 -5.02 -10.78 -5.82
N GLU A 132 -4.12 -11.32 -5.00
CA GLU A 132 -4.46 -12.14 -3.83
C GLU A 132 -5.45 -11.43 -2.90
N GLU A 133 -5.19 -10.17 -2.59
CA GLU A 133 -6.04 -9.39 -1.68
C GLU A 133 -7.43 -9.15 -2.27
N THR A 134 -7.53 -8.86 -3.58
CA THR A 134 -8.82 -8.67 -4.24
C THR A 134 -9.62 -9.96 -4.38
N GLU A 135 -8.95 -11.12 -4.47
CA GLU A 135 -9.55 -12.45 -4.47
C GLU A 135 -10.04 -12.83 -3.06
N LYS A 136 -9.23 -12.54 -2.03
CA LYS A 136 -9.60 -12.71 -0.61
C LYS A 136 -10.90 -11.95 -0.28
N TYR A 137 -11.03 -10.70 -0.73
CA TYR A 137 -12.21 -9.86 -0.52
C TYR A 137 -13.10 -9.80 -1.79
N ARG A 138 -13.49 -10.97 -2.31
CA ARG A 138 -14.24 -11.09 -3.57
C ARG A 138 -15.58 -10.34 -3.63
N ASN A 139 -16.25 -10.12 -2.50
CA ASN A 139 -17.53 -9.39 -2.46
C ASN A 139 -17.36 -7.88 -2.27
N ALA A 140 -16.15 -7.42 -1.91
CA ALA A 140 -15.91 -6.04 -1.56
C ALA A 140 -15.74 -5.15 -2.80
N GLU A 141 -16.24 -3.92 -2.70
CA GLU A 141 -15.89 -2.83 -3.61
C GLU A 141 -14.44 -2.40 -3.39
N ILE A 142 -13.68 -2.23 -4.47
CA ILE A 142 -12.28 -1.80 -4.40
C ILE A 142 -12.22 -0.28 -4.50
N THR A 143 -11.60 0.37 -3.52
CA THR A 143 -11.40 1.82 -3.50
C THR A 143 -9.94 2.15 -3.29
N TRP A 144 -9.36 2.96 -4.17
CA TRP A 144 -8.07 3.62 -3.91
C TRP A 144 -8.31 4.92 -3.16
N THR A 145 -7.67 5.07 -2.00
CA THR A 145 -7.73 6.28 -1.19
C THR A 145 -6.38 6.98 -1.11
N GLN A 146 -6.36 8.27 -1.39
CA GLN A 146 -5.16 9.12 -1.29
C GLN A 146 -5.50 10.53 -0.79
N GLU A 147 -4.51 11.22 -0.23
CA GLU A 147 -4.66 12.60 0.26
C GLU A 147 -4.37 13.64 -0.83
N GLU A 148 -3.62 13.26 -1.85
CA GLU A 148 -3.26 14.08 -2.99
C GLU A 148 -4.49 14.33 -3.90
N PRO A 149 -4.56 15.48 -4.60
CA PRO A 149 -5.56 15.71 -5.65
C PRO A 149 -5.63 14.58 -6.68
N LYS A 150 -6.81 14.36 -7.28
CA LYS A 150 -7.04 13.24 -8.22
C LYS A 150 -6.11 13.24 -9.44
N ASN A 151 -5.70 14.41 -9.90
CA ASN A 151 -4.75 14.60 -11.00
C ASN A 151 -3.27 14.55 -10.54
N MET A 152 -3.03 14.27 -9.26
CA MET A 152 -1.73 14.15 -8.63
C MET A 152 -1.66 12.82 -7.84
N GLY A 153 -0.55 12.62 -7.13
CA GLY A 153 -0.32 11.41 -6.35
C GLY A 153 -0.24 10.18 -7.26
N TYR A 154 -0.96 9.14 -6.89
CA TYR A 154 -0.74 7.80 -7.43
C TYR A 154 -1.88 7.31 -8.31
N TRP A 155 -3.05 7.96 -8.25
CA TRP A 155 -4.28 7.47 -8.84
C TRP A 155 -4.16 7.05 -10.31
N SER A 156 -3.61 7.92 -11.17
CA SER A 156 -3.43 7.65 -12.60
C SER A 156 -2.44 6.51 -12.87
N TYR A 157 -1.50 6.27 -11.96
CA TYR A 157 -0.54 5.17 -12.04
C TYR A 157 -1.14 3.84 -11.57
N VAL A 158 -1.80 3.83 -10.40
CA VAL A 158 -2.26 2.60 -9.75
C VAL A 158 -3.56 2.06 -10.34
N LYS A 159 -4.50 2.92 -10.76
CA LYS A 159 -5.80 2.50 -11.29
C LYS A 159 -5.69 1.44 -12.40
N PRO A 160 -4.99 1.69 -13.53
CA PRO A 160 -4.91 0.70 -14.60
C PRO A 160 -4.23 -0.60 -14.15
N ARG A 161 -3.30 -0.52 -13.19
CA ARG A 161 -2.57 -1.69 -12.67
C ARG A 161 -3.43 -2.55 -11.76
N ILE A 162 -4.27 -1.94 -10.93
CA ILE A 162 -5.28 -2.64 -10.12
C ILE A 162 -6.32 -3.29 -11.03
N GLU A 163 -6.77 -2.58 -12.08
CA GLU A 163 -7.69 -3.14 -13.07
C GLU A 163 -7.07 -4.35 -13.77
N THR A 164 -5.80 -4.28 -14.17
CA THR A 164 -5.07 -5.45 -14.71
C THR A 164 -4.95 -6.60 -13.69
N ALA A 165 -4.62 -6.30 -12.42
CA ALA A 165 -4.48 -7.33 -11.37
C ALA A 165 -5.79 -8.10 -11.13
N THR A 166 -6.93 -7.43 -11.30
CA THR A 166 -8.28 -8.01 -11.16
C THR A 166 -8.83 -8.58 -12.47
N GLY A 167 -8.06 -8.56 -13.56
CA GLY A 167 -8.54 -8.98 -14.88
C GLY A 167 -9.71 -8.14 -15.39
N HIS A 168 -9.79 -6.87 -14.98
CA HIS A 168 -10.89 -5.94 -15.24
C HIS A 168 -12.25 -6.42 -14.70
N ALA A 169 -12.28 -7.41 -13.80
CA ALA A 169 -13.52 -7.97 -13.25
C ALA A 169 -14.25 -7.01 -12.31
N LYS A 170 -13.55 -6.03 -11.73
CA LYS A 170 -14.11 -5.08 -10.77
C LYS A 170 -13.73 -3.64 -11.11
N LYS A 171 -14.68 -2.74 -10.89
CA LYS A 171 -14.43 -1.30 -10.94
C LYS A 171 -13.59 -0.86 -9.74
N VAL A 172 -12.59 -0.03 -10.00
CA VAL A 172 -11.79 0.62 -8.97
C VAL A 172 -12.32 2.03 -8.74
N TRP A 173 -12.77 2.31 -7.52
CA TRP A 173 -13.28 3.62 -7.12
C TRP A 173 -12.15 4.52 -6.62
N TYR A 174 -12.32 5.83 -6.80
CA TYR A 174 -11.42 6.85 -6.28
C TYR A 174 -12.03 7.52 -5.06
N ALA A 175 -11.27 7.62 -3.97
CA ALA A 175 -11.57 8.47 -2.83
C ALA A 175 -10.35 9.36 -2.54
N GLY A 176 -10.54 10.67 -2.56
CA GLY A 176 -9.45 11.62 -2.33
C GLY A 176 -9.87 13.02 -2.73
N ARG A 177 -8.92 13.95 -2.73
CA ARG A 177 -9.20 15.34 -3.07
C ARG A 177 -9.61 15.48 -4.55
N PRO A 178 -10.50 16.43 -4.89
CA PRO A 178 -10.81 16.72 -6.29
C PRO A 178 -9.56 17.20 -7.05
N PRO A 179 -9.56 17.18 -8.40
CA PRO A 179 -8.47 17.75 -9.17
C PRO A 179 -8.20 19.21 -8.80
N ALA A 180 -6.91 19.60 -8.73
CA ALA A 180 -6.50 20.95 -8.43
C ALA A 180 -5.24 21.34 -9.24
N ALA A 181 -5.06 22.63 -9.51
CA ALA A 181 -3.84 23.13 -10.15
C ALA A 181 -2.65 23.18 -9.16
N ALA A 182 -2.92 23.60 -7.92
CA ALA A 182 -1.95 23.63 -6.84
C ALA A 182 -1.89 22.29 -6.09
N VAL A 183 -0.73 21.99 -5.49
CA VAL A 183 -0.47 20.74 -4.74
C VAL A 183 -1.30 20.63 -3.45
N ALA A 184 -1.58 21.77 -2.82
CA ALA A 184 -2.41 21.89 -1.63
C ALA A 184 -3.04 23.29 -1.61
N THR A 185 -4.15 23.43 -0.89
CA THR A 185 -4.70 24.74 -0.53
C THR A 185 -3.74 25.43 0.45
N GLY A 186 -3.61 26.76 0.34
CA GLY A 186 -2.82 27.59 1.24
C GLY A 186 -3.43 27.73 2.63
#